data_AF-A0A9C9YUP7-F1
#
_entry.id   AF-A0A9C9YUP7-F1
#
_cell.length_a   1.000
_cell.length_b   1.000
_cell.length_c   1.000
_cell.angle_alpha   90.00
_cell.angle_beta   90.00
_cell.angle_gamma   90.00
#
_symmetry.space_group_name_H-M   'P 1'
#
loop_
_entity.id
_entity.type
_entity.pdbx_description
1 polymer ?
#
loop_
_entity_poly.entity_id
_entity_poly.type
_entity_poly.pdbx_seq_one_letter_code
_entity_poly.pdbx_strand_id
1 'polypeptide(L)'
;MRGFKDWPSLFLMLLLAPAPLLAANPTCHVEMTLPDNQWRQVSLPCDPGAANRVADVFGDDIPGAYGARWVVFGYDPATGYVNVGEDGALIPGRAYWFIQLSGADQVVDIEGEPAPASHAGAGSACAAWPGGCIETPLPNGAEVTWSMIGPPLMASAELGQARVVTQGGACGDAGGCTLSEASAASVFHDQLWRYADGGYQTLDESSAMLPGEGAWCATLG
;
A
#
# COMPACT_ATOMS: atom_id res chain seq x y z
N MET A 1 -21.82 -3.34 17.32
CA MET A 1 -20.74 -4.29 17.00
C MET A 1 -21.26 -5.24 15.94
N ARG A 2 -21.03 -4.95 14.65
CA ARG A 2 -21.28 -5.89 13.56
C ARG A 2 -19.93 -6.54 13.26
N GLY A 3 -19.89 -7.86 13.30
CA GLY A 3 -18.67 -8.65 13.17
C GLY A 3 -18.05 -8.53 11.78
N PHE A 4 -16.73 -8.50 11.77
CA PHE A 4 -15.84 -8.77 10.62
C PHE A 4 -16.21 -10.12 9.97
N LYS A 5 -17.20 -10.16 9.07
CA LYS A 5 -17.60 -11.39 8.35
C LYS A 5 -17.47 -11.31 6.83
N ASP A 6 -16.90 -10.23 6.30
CA ASP A 6 -16.58 -10.12 4.88
C ASP A 6 -15.06 -10.00 4.75
N TRP A 7 -14.39 -11.15 4.71
CA TRP A 7 -12.98 -11.21 4.34
C TRP A 7 -12.87 -10.86 2.85
N PRO A 8 -12.00 -9.95 2.42
CA PRO A 8 -11.86 -9.61 1.00
C PRO A 8 -11.60 -10.86 0.15
N SER A 9 -12.36 -10.99 -0.94
CA SER A 9 -12.23 -12.10 -1.90
C SER A 9 -11.20 -11.83 -3.01
N LEU A 10 -10.53 -10.67 -2.95
CA LEU A 10 -9.55 -10.18 -3.92
C LEU A 10 -8.33 -9.63 -3.17
N PHE A 11 -7.14 -9.95 -3.67
CA PHE A 11 -5.86 -9.48 -3.14
C PHE A 11 -4.99 -9.00 -4.30
N LEU A 12 -4.27 -7.91 -4.08
CA LEU A 12 -3.09 -7.59 -4.89
C LEU A 12 -1.86 -8.16 -4.19
N MET A 13 -1.15 -9.01 -4.89
CA MET A 13 0.00 -9.75 -4.43
C MET A 13 1.26 -9.18 -5.10
N LEU A 14 2.24 -8.76 -4.31
CA LEU A 14 3.55 -8.35 -4.81
C LEU A 14 4.54 -9.50 -4.60
N LEU A 15 5.07 -10.04 -5.70
CA LEU A 15 6.03 -11.14 -5.65
C LEU A 15 7.40 -10.62 -5.19
N LEU A 16 7.95 -11.24 -4.15
CA LEU A 16 9.30 -10.96 -3.70
C LEU A 16 10.30 -11.77 -4.53
N ALA A 17 11.41 -11.14 -4.93
CA ALA A 17 12.52 -11.88 -5.50
C ALA A 17 13.11 -12.82 -4.44
N PRO A 18 13.54 -14.05 -4.79
CA PRO A 18 14.21 -14.94 -3.84
C PRO A 18 15.52 -14.31 -3.38
N ALA A 19 15.56 -13.83 -2.13
CA ALA A 19 16.76 -13.28 -1.54
C ALA A 19 17.74 -14.42 -1.19
N PRO A 20 19.05 -14.26 -1.44
CA PRO A 20 20.04 -15.17 -0.87
C PRO A 20 19.97 -15.11 0.67
N LEU A 21 19.98 -16.28 1.32
CA LEU A 21 19.99 -16.44 2.77
C LEU A 21 21.24 -15.77 3.39
N LEU A 22 21.13 -14.50 3.75
CA LEU A 22 22.01 -13.83 4.70
C LEU A 22 21.13 -13.22 5.78
N ALA A 23 20.96 -13.98 6.86
CA ALA A 23 20.25 -13.55 8.05
C ALA A 23 21.12 -12.61 8.88
N ALA A 24 20.92 -11.31 8.69
CA ALA A 24 20.79 -10.38 9.80
C ALA A 24 19.33 -9.92 9.73
N ASN A 25 18.58 -9.87 10.85
CA ASN A 25 17.26 -9.23 10.86
C ASN A 25 17.48 -7.78 10.43
N PRO A 26 17.13 -7.38 9.19
CA PRO A 26 17.40 -6.03 8.78
C PRO A 26 16.33 -5.17 9.44
N THR A 27 16.73 -4.24 10.29
CA THR A 27 15.86 -3.13 10.67
C THR A 27 15.39 -2.45 9.38
N CYS A 28 14.08 -2.23 9.27
CA CYS A 28 13.53 -1.48 8.15
C CYS A 28 13.61 0.01 8.45
N HIS A 29 14.21 0.76 7.54
CA HIS A 29 14.35 2.20 7.65
C HIS A 29 14.30 2.80 6.24
N VAL A 30 13.37 3.72 6.01
CA VAL A 30 13.21 4.42 4.74
C VAL A 30 12.97 5.89 5.01
N GLU A 31 13.83 6.75 4.46
CA GLU A 31 13.62 8.19 4.42
C GLU A 31 12.77 8.56 3.19
N MET A 32 11.84 9.48 3.37
CA MET A 32 11.13 10.11 2.25
C MET A 32 10.99 11.61 2.44
N THR A 33 11.03 12.36 1.34
CA THR A 33 10.81 13.80 1.36
C THR A 33 9.34 14.13 1.11
N LEU A 34 8.71 14.83 2.06
CA LEU A 34 7.35 15.36 1.98
C LEU A 34 7.41 16.86 1.68
N PRO A 35 7.08 17.29 0.45
CA PRO A 35 7.21 18.69 0.07
C PRO A 35 6.23 19.60 0.81
N ASP A 36 6.64 20.86 1.03
CA ASP A 36 5.76 21.85 1.64
C ASP A 36 4.57 22.17 0.73
N ASN A 37 3.38 22.25 1.34
CA ASN A 37 2.15 22.67 0.70
C ASN A 37 1.78 21.87 -0.56
N GLN A 38 2.10 20.58 -0.57
CA GLN A 38 1.76 19.66 -1.64
C GLN A 38 1.15 18.37 -1.10
N TRP A 39 0.06 17.92 -1.74
CA TRP A 39 -0.51 16.61 -1.48
C TRP A 39 0.39 15.52 -2.04
N ARG A 40 0.62 14.48 -1.23
CA ARG A 40 1.34 13.26 -1.61
C ARG A 40 0.51 12.04 -1.24
N GLN A 41 0.63 10.99 -2.04
CA GLN A 41 0.18 9.66 -1.65
C GLN A 41 1.36 8.93 -1.00
N VAL A 42 1.23 8.61 0.28
CA VAL A 42 2.27 7.96 1.09
C VAL A 42 1.80 6.59 1.57
N SER A 43 2.72 5.66 1.74
CA SER A 43 2.47 4.36 2.35
C SER A 43 3.54 4.02 3.38
N LEU A 44 3.34 2.94 4.12
CA LEU A 44 4.36 2.41 5.03
C LEU A 44 5.22 1.37 4.30
N PRO A 45 6.50 1.66 3.98
CA PRO A 45 7.43 0.67 3.45
C PRO A 45 7.91 -0.33 4.52
N CYS A 46 7.75 0.02 5.79
CA CYS A 46 8.08 -0.78 6.96
C CYS A 46 6.84 -1.15 7.76
N ASP A 47 6.92 -2.20 8.58
CA ASP A 47 5.94 -2.49 9.62
C ASP A 47 6.40 -1.89 10.96
N PRO A 48 5.81 -0.76 11.40
CA PRO A 48 6.17 -0.13 12.67
C PRO A 48 5.64 -0.91 13.90
N GLY A 49 4.94 -2.03 13.71
CA GLY A 49 4.43 -2.86 14.77
C GLY A 49 3.42 -2.13 15.66
N ALA A 50 3.73 -1.99 16.94
CA ALA A 50 2.85 -1.31 17.90
C ALA A 50 2.94 0.22 17.82
N ALA A 51 4.00 0.77 17.22
CA ALA A 51 4.21 2.21 17.03
C ALA A 51 3.61 2.68 15.70
N ASN A 52 2.42 2.18 15.34
CA ASN A 52 1.83 2.39 14.03
C ASN A 52 0.85 3.57 13.97
N ARG A 53 0.82 4.46 14.97
CA ARG A 53 -0.05 5.63 14.93
C ARG A 53 0.55 6.71 14.06
N VAL A 54 -0.29 7.59 13.51
CA VAL A 54 0.16 8.74 12.71
C VAL A 54 1.20 9.59 13.47
N ALA A 55 1.00 9.83 14.77
CA ALA A 55 1.95 10.54 15.61
C ALA A 55 3.29 9.81 15.76
N ASP A 56 3.25 8.48 15.86
CA ASP A 56 4.43 7.66 16.10
C ASP A 56 5.28 7.51 14.83
N VAL A 57 4.67 7.63 13.64
CA VAL A 57 5.34 7.46 12.34
C VAL A 57 5.78 8.77 11.69
N PHE A 58 5.09 9.89 11.97
CA PHE A 58 5.38 11.17 11.30
C PHE A 58 5.53 12.35 12.28
N GLY A 59 5.19 12.19 13.55
CA GLY A 59 4.98 13.31 14.47
C GLY A 59 6.25 13.92 15.03
N ASP A 60 7.35 13.19 15.05
CA ASP A 60 8.67 13.64 15.48
C ASP A 60 9.42 14.42 14.39
N ASP A 61 9.20 14.07 13.13
CA ASP A 61 9.83 14.73 11.99
C ASP A 61 9.16 16.02 11.54
N ILE A 62 7.85 16.14 11.75
CA ILE A 62 7.06 17.22 11.15
C ILE A 62 6.69 18.27 12.20
N PRO A 63 7.24 19.50 12.11
CA PRO A 63 7.02 20.50 13.14
C PRO A 63 5.58 21.03 13.17
N GLY A 64 5.06 21.14 14.37
CA GLY A 64 3.77 21.76 14.68
C GLY A 64 2.62 20.77 14.82
N ALA A 65 1.45 21.29 15.20
CA ALA A 65 0.32 20.44 15.60
C ALA A 65 -0.37 19.75 14.41
N TYR A 66 -0.71 18.47 14.59
CA TYR A 66 -1.58 17.72 13.68
C TYR A 66 -2.91 18.45 13.47
N GLY A 67 -3.43 18.40 12.24
CA GLY A 67 -4.66 19.07 11.83
C GLY A 67 -4.51 20.58 11.59
N ALA A 68 -3.40 21.20 12.03
CA ALA A 68 -3.08 22.60 11.77
C ALA A 68 -1.92 22.77 10.80
N ARG A 69 -0.84 21.99 10.97
CA ARG A 69 0.39 22.09 10.16
C ARG A 69 0.57 20.91 9.23
N TRP A 70 -0.06 19.79 9.51
CA TRP A 70 -0.02 18.60 8.67
C TRP A 70 -1.21 17.70 8.98
N VAL A 71 -1.60 16.85 8.03
CA VAL A 71 -2.76 15.96 8.17
C VAL A 71 -2.64 14.75 7.27
N VAL A 72 -3.23 13.65 7.73
CA VAL A 72 -3.27 12.37 7.00
C VAL A 72 -4.71 11.95 6.78
N PHE A 73 -5.07 11.60 5.54
CA PHE A 73 -6.37 11.08 5.17
C PHE A 73 -6.24 9.69 4.57
N GLY A 74 -7.02 8.75 5.10
CA GLY A 74 -7.25 7.47 4.45
C GLY A 74 -8.42 7.57 3.46
N TYR A 75 -8.53 6.58 2.57
CA TYR A 75 -9.73 6.38 1.77
C TYR A 75 -10.33 5.02 2.05
N ASP A 76 -11.63 5.02 2.33
CA ASP A 76 -12.44 3.84 2.51
C ASP A 76 -13.59 3.88 1.48
N PRO A 77 -13.80 2.85 0.66
CA PRO A 77 -14.78 2.91 -0.41
C PRO A 77 -16.23 3.05 0.09
N ALA A 78 -16.52 2.66 1.34
CA ALA A 78 -17.86 2.77 1.92
C ALA A 78 -18.14 4.17 2.49
N THR A 79 -17.10 4.88 2.94
CA THR A 79 -17.24 6.16 3.67
C THR A 79 -16.53 7.35 3.03
N GLY A 80 -15.71 7.12 2.01
CA GLY A 80 -14.91 8.12 1.31
C GLY A 80 -13.62 8.47 2.05
N TYR A 81 -13.21 9.74 1.97
CA TYR A 81 -12.03 10.23 2.66
C TYR A 81 -12.30 10.39 4.16
N VAL A 82 -11.41 9.81 4.97
CA VAL A 82 -11.48 9.85 6.43
C VAL A 82 -10.19 10.43 6.97
N ASN A 83 -10.29 11.47 7.79
CA ASN A 83 -9.15 11.97 8.55
C ASN A 83 -8.71 10.86 9.51
N VAL A 84 -7.47 10.40 9.39
CA VAL A 84 -6.97 9.28 10.19
C VAL A 84 -6.87 9.67 11.66
N GLY A 85 -6.59 10.95 11.94
CA GLY A 85 -6.28 11.45 13.27
C GLY A 85 -4.84 11.16 13.67
N GLU A 86 -4.28 11.97 14.56
CA GLU A 86 -2.94 11.80 15.13
C GLU A 86 -2.78 10.45 15.85
N ASP A 87 -3.86 9.99 16.50
CA ASP A 87 -3.89 8.71 17.22
C ASP A 87 -4.28 7.52 16.34
N GLY A 88 -4.64 7.77 15.07
CA GLY A 88 -5.13 6.75 14.16
C GLY A 88 -4.02 5.83 13.69
N ALA A 89 -4.33 4.54 13.58
CA ALA A 89 -3.39 3.52 13.13
C ALA A 89 -3.20 3.54 11.60
N LEU A 90 -1.94 3.51 11.19
CA LEU A 90 -1.50 3.26 9.84
C LEU A 90 -1.27 1.76 9.64
N ILE A 91 -1.55 1.27 8.44
CA ILE A 91 -1.57 -0.15 8.09
C ILE A 91 -0.63 -0.36 6.90
N PRO A 92 0.40 -1.22 7.01
CA PRO A 92 1.22 -1.61 5.88
C PRO A 92 0.38 -2.14 4.70
N GLY A 93 0.82 -1.87 3.47
CA GLY A 93 0.06 -2.19 2.25
C GLY A 93 -1.02 -1.18 1.88
N ARG A 94 -1.47 -0.33 2.82
CA ARG A 94 -2.40 0.78 2.54
C ARG A 94 -1.62 2.07 2.27
N ALA A 95 -2.15 2.89 1.36
CA ALA A 95 -1.69 4.25 1.16
C ALA A 95 -2.69 5.30 1.67
N TYR A 96 -2.16 6.50 1.89
CA TYR A 96 -2.82 7.63 2.53
C TYR A 96 -2.50 8.90 1.77
N TRP A 97 -3.42 9.86 1.81
CA TRP A 97 -3.11 11.23 1.44
C TRP A 97 -2.44 11.94 2.60
N PHE A 98 -1.34 12.62 2.30
CA PHE A 98 -0.56 13.38 3.23
C PHE A 98 -0.36 14.79 2.70
N ILE A 99 -0.46 15.79 3.58
CA ILE A 99 0.00 17.15 3.32
C ILE A 99 0.61 17.74 4.58
N GLN A 100 1.68 18.51 4.41
CA GLN A 100 2.26 19.35 5.45
C GLN A 100 2.42 20.78 4.93
N LEU A 101 2.35 21.75 5.83
CA LEU A 101 2.40 23.19 5.58
C LEU A 101 3.53 23.85 6.37
N SER A 102 4.50 23.09 6.88
CA SER A 102 5.56 23.50 7.82
C SER A 102 6.39 24.71 7.35
N GLY A 103 6.36 25.03 6.06
CA GLY A 103 7.09 26.14 5.44
C GLY A 103 8.40 25.71 4.77
N ALA A 104 8.72 24.42 4.79
CA ALA A 104 9.84 23.80 4.09
C ALA A 104 9.54 22.31 3.86
N ASP A 105 10.24 21.70 2.90
CA ASP A 105 10.19 20.25 2.71
C ASP A 105 10.67 19.55 3.98
N GLN A 106 9.95 18.51 4.41
CA GLN A 106 10.33 17.68 5.55
C GLN A 106 10.87 16.35 5.05
N VAL A 107 11.92 15.85 5.68
CA VAL A 107 12.35 14.46 5.52
C VAL A 107 11.75 13.71 6.69
N VAL A 108 11.03 12.64 6.40
CA VAL A 108 10.48 11.75 7.43
C VAL A 108 11.18 10.40 7.34
N ASP A 109 11.51 9.81 8.47
CA ASP A 109 12.01 8.45 8.54
C ASP A 109 10.92 7.48 9.01
N ILE A 110 10.65 6.49 8.18
CA ILE A 110 9.77 5.39 8.56
C ILE A 110 10.63 4.22 9.00
N GLU A 111 10.59 3.97 10.29
CA GLU A 111 11.30 2.86 10.94
C GLU A 111 10.37 1.70 11.29
N GLY A 112 10.94 0.51 11.41
CA GLY A 112 10.24 -0.67 11.90
C GLY A 112 10.93 -1.97 11.52
N GLU A 113 10.13 -3.02 11.39
CA GLU A 113 10.59 -4.29 10.85
C GLU A 113 10.19 -4.41 9.38
N PRO A 114 10.87 -5.25 8.58
CA PRO A 114 10.40 -5.59 7.25
C PRO A 114 9.00 -6.19 7.37
N ALA A 115 8.07 -5.71 6.55
CA ALA A 115 6.72 -6.22 6.59
C ALA A 115 6.74 -7.75 6.32
N PRO A 116 6.04 -8.55 7.14
CA PRO A 116 6.12 -10.00 7.03
C PRO A 116 5.63 -10.44 5.64
N ALA A 117 6.41 -11.30 4.98
CA ALA A 117 6.10 -11.94 3.70
C ALA A 117 4.87 -12.88 3.74
N SER A 118 4.11 -12.82 4.83
CA SER A 118 2.79 -13.38 4.97
C SER A 118 2.00 -12.47 5.89
N HIS A 119 1.24 -11.54 5.31
CA HIS A 119 0.20 -10.89 6.08
C HIS A 119 -0.80 -11.95 6.55
N ALA A 120 -1.32 -11.79 7.77
CA ALA A 120 -2.27 -12.72 8.36
C ALA A 120 -3.50 -12.88 7.44
N GLY A 121 -3.65 -14.07 6.84
CA GLY A 121 -4.70 -14.34 5.85
C GLY A 121 -4.23 -14.70 4.44
N ALA A 122 -2.90 -14.80 4.22
CA ALA A 122 -2.32 -15.11 2.93
C ALA A 122 -3.01 -16.30 2.24
N GLY A 123 -3.51 -16.09 1.02
CA GLY A 123 -4.02 -17.15 0.17
C GLY A 123 -2.94 -18.18 -0.16
N SER A 124 -3.34 -19.36 -0.63
CA SER A 124 -2.41 -20.43 -1.03
C SER A 124 -1.41 -20.01 -2.12
N ALA A 125 -1.68 -18.91 -2.84
CA ALA A 125 -0.84 -18.37 -3.89
C ALA A 125 0.50 -17.83 -3.36
N CYS A 126 0.51 -17.12 -2.22
CA CYS A 126 1.73 -16.62 -1.59
C CYS A 126 2.67 -17.72 -1.11
N ALA A 127 2.10 -18.75 -0.48
CA ALA A 127 2.87 -19.89 0.00
C ALA A 127 3.51 -20.71 -1.14
N ALA A 128 2.97 -20.62 -2.35
CA ALA A 128 3.49 -21.32 -3.53
C ALA A 128 4.71 -20.60 -4.14
N TRP A 129 4.98 -19.34 -3.78
CA TRP A 129 6.08 -18.57 -4.37
C TRP A 129 7.40 -18.75 -3.58
N PRO A 130 8.50 -19.21 -4.21
CA PRO A 130 9.74 -19.52 -3.49
C PRO A 130 10.38 -18.35 -2.73
N GLY A 131 10.16 -17.11 -3.19
CA GLY A 131 10.64 -15.89 -2.55
C GLY A 131 9.71 -15.32 -1.49
N GLY A 132 8.53 -15.90 -1.29
CA GLY A 132 7.42 -15.28 -0.55
C GLY A 132 6.76 -14.16 -1.36
N CYS A 133 5.80 -13.50 -0.73
CA CYS A 133 5.08 -12.37 -1.34
C CYS A 133 4.52 -11.45 -0.26
N ILE A 134 3.93 -10.33 -0.65
CA ILE A 134 3.05 -9.56 0.24
C ILE A 134 1.68 -9.45 -0.40
N GLU A 135 0.64 -9.80 0.37
CA GLU A 135 -0.76 -9.68 -0.06
C GLU A 135 -1.39 -8.44 0.57
N THR A 136 -1.91 -7.56 -0.29
CA THR A 136 -2.74 -6.43 0.11
C THR A 136 -4.20 -6.77 -0.17
N PRO A 137 -5.04 -6.90 0.88
CA PRO A 137 -6.46 -7.14 0.68
C PRO A 137 -7.13 -5.98 -0.05
N LEU A 138 -7.97 -6.30 -1.03
CA LEU A 138 -8.71 -5.31 -1.78
C LEU A 138 -10.22 -5.53 -1.64
N PRO A 139 -11.01 -4.46 -1.46
CA PRO A 139 -12.46 -4.55 -1.49
C PRO A 139 -12.91 -4.96 -2.89
N ASN A 140 -13.80 -5.94 -2.96
CA ASN A 140 -14.43 -6.37 -4.20
C ASN A 140 -15.94 -6.18 -4.07
N GLY A 141 -16.58 -5.69 -5.14
CA GLY A 141 -18.00 -5.40 -5.19
C GLY A 141 -18.50 -5.47 -6.63
N ALA A 142 -19.82 -5.37 -6.84
CA ALA A 142 -20.42 -5.44 -8.18
C ALA A 142 -20.16 -4.20 -9.06
N GLU A 143 -19.54 -3.17 -8.51
CA GLU A 143 -19.18 -1.92 -9.18
C GLU A 143 -17.68 -1.64 -8.99
N VAL A 144 -17.14 -0.76 -9.83
CA VAL A 144 -15.75 -0.34 -9.73
C VAL A 144 -15.47 0.22 -8.34
N THR A 145 -14.54 -0.41 -7.61
CA THR A 145 -14.20 -0.01 -6.25
C THR A 145 -12.76 0.47 -6.19
N TRP A 146 -12.59 1.71 -5.73
CA TRP A 146 -11.28 2.36 -5.63
C TRP A 146 -10.61 2.06 -4.29
N SER A 147 -9.28 1.93 -4.31
CA SER A 147 -8.46 1.78 -3.10
C SER A 147 -7.11 2.45 -3.28
N MET A 148 -6.56 2.97 -2.17
CA MET A 148 -5.18 3.46 -2.13
C MET A 148 -4.28 2.41 -1.50
N ILE A 149 -3.25 2.02 -2.25
CA ILE A 149 -2.28 0.99 -1.88
C ILE A 149 -0.87 1.51 -2.00
N GLY A 150 0.06 0.91 -1.28
CA GLY A 150 1.49 1.13 -1.48
C GLY A 150 2.30 -0.05 -0.99
N PRO A 151 3.40 -0.41 -1.67
CA PRO A 151 4.17 -1.60 -1.34
C PRO A 151 4.83 -1.42 0.03
N PRO A 152 4.63 -2.35 0.99
CA PRO A 152 5.37 -2.33 2.24
C PRO A 152 6.73 -3.02 2.04
N LEU A 153 7.53 -2.41 1.16
CA LEU A 153 8.83 -2.89 0.71
C LEU A 153 9.87 -1.77 0.83
N MET A 154 11.07 -2.14 1.25
CA MET A 154 12.25 -1.24 1.31
C MET A 154 12.88 -0.99 -0.06
N ALA A 155 12.43 -1.69 -1.09
CA ALA A 155 12.94 -1.58 -2.46
C ALA A 155 11.78 -1.36 -3.43
N SER A 156 12.12 -0.92 -4.65
CA SER A 156 11.12 -0.73 -5.70
C SER A 156 10.38 -2.04 -6.01
N ALA A 157 9.08 -1.92 -6.21
CA ALA A 157 8.19 -3.01 -6.54
C ALA A 157 7.78 -2.91 -8.02
N GLU A 158 8.31 -3.77 -8.86
CA GLU A 158 7.96 -3.82 -10.29
C GLU A 158 6.53 -4.34 -10.46
N LEU A 159 5.65 -3.56 -11.08
CA LEU A 159 4.25 -3.92 -11.23
C LEU A 159 4.03 -5.11 -12.17
N GLY A 160 4.97 -5.40 -13.08
CA GLY A 160 4.96 -6.64 -13.86
C GLY A 160 5.13 -7.92 -13.02
N GLN A 161 5.62 -7.79 -11.78
CA GLN A 161 5.67 -8.87 -10.80
C GLN A 161 4.46 -8.87 -9.86
N ALA A 162 3.55 -7.90 -9.96
CA ALA A 162 2.31 -7.94 -9.22
C ALA A 162 1.38 -9.03 -9.77
N ARG A 163 0.62 -9.66 -8.88
CA ARG A 163 -0.40 -10.64 -9.22
C ARG A 163 -1.71 -10.24 -8.57
N VAL A 164 -2.81 -10.39 -9.31
CA VAL A 164 -4.16 -10.27 -8.77
C VAL A 164 -4.64 -11.67 -8.43
N VAL A 165 -5.03 -11.88 -7.19
CA VAL A 165 -5.49 -13.19 -6.70
C VAL A 165 -6.91 -13.06 -6.21
N THR A 166 -7.76 -13.98 -6.65
CA THR A 166 -9.15 -14.14 -6.18
C THR A 166 -9.31 -15.47 -5.48
N GLN A 167 -10.34 -15.64 -4.65
CA GLN A 167 -10.64 -16.95 -4.05
C GLN A 167 -11.19 -17.98 -5.07
N GLY A 168 -11.46 -17.58 -6.31
CA GLY A 168 -11.94 -18.43 -7.40
C GLY A 168 -12.29 -17.62 -8.65
N GLY A 169 -12.52 -18.28 -9.78
CA GLY A 169 -12.79 -17.61 -11.05
C GLY A 169 -11.50 -17.32 -11.83
N ALA A 170 -11.53 -16.27 -12.66
CA ALA A 170 -10.51 -16.01 -13.69
C ALA A 170 -9.09 -15.79 -13.13
N CYS A 171 -8.96 -15.36 -11.87
CA CYS A 171 -7.68 -15.15 -11.19
C CYS A 171 -7.56 -15.99 -9.91
N GLY A 172 -8.22 -17.16 -9.88
CA GLY A 172 -8.30 -18.04 -8.70
C GLY A 172 -7.19 -19.09 -8.61
N ASP A 173 -6.38 -19.22 -9.65
CA ASP A 173 -5.31 -20.22 -9.71
C ASP A 173 -4.12 -19.85 -8.81
N ALA A 174 -3.29 -20.83 -8.48
CA ALA A 174 -2.16 -20.67 -7.56
C ALA A 174 -1.13 -19.59 -7.96
N GLY A 175 -1.10 -19.19 -9.24
CA GLY A 175 -0.22 -18.13 -9.74
C GLY A 175 -0.86 -16.74 -9.81
N GLY A 176 -2.17 -16.62 -9.59
CA GLY A 176 -2.93 -15.41 -9.86
C GLY A 176 -2.91 -14.97 -11.33
N CYS A 177 -3.47 -13.80 -11.60
CA CYS A 177 -3.36 -13.10 -12.89
C CYS A 177 -2.28 -12.03 -12.84
N THR A 178 -1.65 -11.73 -13.98
CA THR A 178 -1.03 -10.41 -14.21
C THR A 178 -2.08 -9.29 -14.19
N LEU A 179 -1.67 -8.01 -14.18
CA LEU A 179 -2.62 -6.89 -14.22
C LEU A 179 -3.40 -6.88 -15.54
N SER A 180 -2.72 -7.17 -16.65
CA SER A 180 -3.31 -7.29 -17.98
C SER A 180 -4.35 -8.42 -18.06
N GLU A 181 -4.02 -9.61 -17.54
CA GLU A 181 -4.94 -10.76 -17.50
C GLU A 181 -6.16 -10.47 -16.61
N ALA A 182 -5.95 -9.84 -15.45
CA ALA A 182 -7.03 -9.47 -14.54
C ALA A 182 -7.99 -8.44 -15.16
N SER A 183 -7.46 -7.47 -15.93
CA SER A 183 -8.27 -6.48 -16.66
C SER A 183 -9.06 -7.12 -17.80
N ALA A 184 -8.43 -8.01 -18.57
CA ALA A 184 -9.12 -8.80 -19.60
C ALA A 184 -10.25 -9.67 -19.02
N ALA A 185 -10.10 -10.12 -17.78
CA ALA A 185 -11.11 -10.85 -17.03
C ALA A 185 -12.13 -9.96 -16.30
N SER A 186 -12.02 -8.63 -16.41
CA SER A 186 -12.86 -7.66 -15.68
C SER A 186 -12.81 -7.83 -14.15
N VAL A 187 -11.63 -8.11 -13.59
CA VAL A 187 -11.43 -8.29 -12.13
C VAL A 187 -10.71 -7.10 -11.51
N PHE A 188 -9.73 -6.53 -12.20
CA PHE A 188 -8.87 -5.46 -11.70
C PHE A 188 -8.35 -4.64 -12.87
N HIS A 189 -8.23 -3.32 -12.72
CA HIS A 189 -7.73 -2.48 -13.80
C HIS A 189 -6.23 -2.73 -14.02
N ASP A 190 -5.79 -2.76 -15.27
CA ASP A 190 -4.38 -2.96 -15.65
C ASP A 190 -3.46 -1.77 -15.34
N GLN A 191 -3.99 -0.74 -14.67
CA GLN A 191 -3.31 0.50 -14.36
C GLN A 191 -3.55 0.92 -12.92
N LEU A 192 -2.53 1.54 -12.35
CA LEU A 192 -2.58 2.26 -11.08
C LEU A 192 -2.33 3.76 -11.35
N TRP A 193 -2.69 4.63 -10.40
CA TRP A 193 -2.51 6.08 -10.56
C TRP A 193 -1.82 6.68 -9.35
N ARG A 194 -0.58 7.17 -9.54
CA ARG A 194 0.20 7.87 -8.53
C ARG A 194 0.06 9.38 -8.73
N TYR A 195 -0.12 10.12 -7.66
CA TYR A 195 -0.11 11.58 -7.70
C TYR A 195 1.31 12.13 -7.49
N ALA A 196 1.82 12.80 -8.51
CA ALA A 196 3.12 13.45 -8.50
C ALA A 196 3.08 14.73 -9.34
N ASP A 197 3.87 15.73 -8.94
CA ASP A 197 4.05 16.97 -9.69
C ASP A 197 2.72 17.72 -10.01
N GLY A 198 1.75 17.63 -9.10
CA GLY A 198 0.45 18.29 -9.25
C GLY A 198 -0.56 17.57 -10.13
N GLY A 199 -0.31 16.31 -10.53
CA GLY A 199 -1.24 15.53 -11.34
C GLY A 199 -1.12 14.03 -11.14
N TYR A 200 -2.04 13.28 -11.75
CA TYR A 200 -1.98 11.82 -11.77
C TYR A 200 -1.10 11.32 -12.91
N GLN A 201 -0.19 10.42 -12.56
CA GLN A 201 0.64 9.63 -13.47
C GLN A 201 0.14 8.19 -13.44
N THR A 202 -0.06 7.63 -14.62
CA THR A 202 -0.44 6.22 -14.78
C THR A 202 0.78 5.33 -14.56
N LEU A 203 0.59 4.23 -13.83
CA LEU A 203 1.54 3.15 -13.65
C LEU A 203 0.95 1.88 -14.26
N ASP A 204 1.76 1.14 -15.01
CA ASP A 204 1.40 -0.13 -15.66
C ASP A 204 2.42 -1.23 -15.33
N GLU A 205 2.33 -2.40 -15.97
CA GLU A 205 3.24 -3.54 -15.72
C GLU A 205 4.72 -3.27 -16.05
N SER A 206 5.03 -2.20 -16.80
CA SER A 206 6.41 -1.76 -17.06
C SER A 206 6.92 -0.75 -16.02
N SER A 207 6.06 -0.32 -15.11
CA SER A 207 6.34 0.67 -14.08
C SER A 207 6.74 0.01 -12.76
N ALA A 208 7.38 0.79 -11.90
CA ALA A 208 7.70 0.40 -10.54
C ALA A 208 7.09 1.37 -9.53
N MET A 209 6.69 0.85 -8.37
CA MET A 209 6.34 1.66 -7.21
C MET A 209 7.56 1.77 -6.28
N LEU A 210 7.87 3.00 -5.84
CA LEU A 210 8.99 3.21 -4.91
C LEU A 210 8.56 3.00 -3.45
N PRO A 211 9.51 2.69 -2.55
CA PRO A 211 9.24 2.63 -1.12
C PRO A 211 8.57 3.91 -0.60
N GLY A 212 7.51 3.74 0.19
CA GLY A 212 6.76 4.86 0.77
C GLY A 212 5.81 5.57 -0.20
N GLU A 213 5.79 5.22 -1.49
CA GLU A 213 4.81 5.77 -2.44
C GLU A 213 3.47 5.04 -2.36
N GLY A 214 2.40 5.84 -2.39
CA GLY A 214 1.05 5.35 -2.62
C GLY A 214 0.57 5.52 -4.06
N ALA A 215 -0.39 4.71 -4.46
CA ALA A 215 -1.13 4.86 -5.70
C ALA A 215 -2.59 4.44 -5.53
N TRP A 216 -3.46 4.97 -6.39
CA TRP A 216 -4.80 4.45 -6.58
C TRP A 216 -4.79 3.17 -7.41
N CYS A 217 -5.69 2.26 -7.08
CA CYS A 217 -6.05 1.11 -7.88
C CYS A 217 -7.57 0.95 -7.92
N ALA A 218 -8.05 0.16 -8.89
CA ALA A 218 -9.47 -0.09 -9.09
C ALA A 218 -9.73 -1.58 -9.29
N THR A 219 -10.63 -2.13 -8.47
CA THR A 219 -11.21 -3.45 -8.70
C THR A 219 -12.41 -3.29 -9.62
N LEU A 220 -12.58 -4.22 -10.56
CA LEU A 220 -13.63 -4.22 -11.58
C LEU A 220 -14.59 -5.35 -11.19
N GLY A 221 -15.87 -5.01 -10.98
CA GLY A 221 -16.87 -5.92 -10.41
C GLY A 221 -17.37 -7.01 -11.35
#